data_AF-A0A2S1QVE8-F1
#
_entry.id   AF-A0A2S1QVE8-F1
#
_cell.length_a   1.000
_cell.length_b   1.000
_cell.length_c   1.000
_cell.angle_alpha   90.00
_cell.angle_beta   90.00
_cell.angle_gamma   90.00
#
_symmetry.space_group_name_H-M   'P 1'
#
loop_
_entity.id
_entity.type
_entity.pdbx_description
1 polymer ?
#
loop_
_entity_poly.entity_id
_entity_poly.type
_entity_poly.pdbx_seq_one_letter_code
_entity_poly.pdbx_strand_id
1 'polypeptide(L)'
;MKMHIFPTFISLNSKTMETKRELTEKILKITILIQEKYPELSKYLSEVQETLPALEHPEVEAEDLAKYYQTLDEMLRDYLLEHPEL
;
A
#
# COMPACT_ATOMS: atom_id res chain seq x y z
N MET A 1 6.63 -36.00 20.04
CA MET A 1 7.42 -34.87 20.57
C MET A 1 7.22 -33.71 19.60
N LYS A 2 6.60 -32.61 20.07
CA LYS A 2 6.42 -31.39 19.27
C LYS A 2 7.78 -30.73 19.04
N MET A 3 8.03 -30.28 17.82
CA MET A 3 8.90 -29.13 17.59
C MET A 3 8.26 -28.30 16.49
N HIS A 4 7.44 -27.34 16.90
CA HIS A 4 7.07 -26.21 16.07
C HIS A 4 8.34 -25.40 15.82
N ILE A 5 8.72 -25.24 14.56
CA ILE A 5 9.52 -24.09 14.14
C ILE A 5 8.73 -23.47 13.00
N PHE A 6 8.04 -22.39 13.34
CA PHE A 6 7.36 -21.50 12.41
C PHE A 6 8.35 -21.02 11.34
N PRO A 7 7.92 -20.85 10.08
CA PRO A 7 8.78 -20.30 9.06
C PRO A 7 9.24 -18.90 9.48
N THR A 8 10.55 -18.68 9.39
CA THR A 8 11.23 -17.42 9.59
C THR A 8 10.49 -16.31 8.85
N PHE A 9 9.76 -15.49 9.61
CA PHE A 9 9.27 -14.21 9.12
C PHE A 9 10.52 -13.37 8.86
N ILE A 10 10.93 -13.29 7.59
CA ILE A 10 12.14 -12.56 7.24
C ILE A 10 11.96 -11.12 7.69
N SER A 11 12.90 -10.73 8.55
CA SER A 11 13.12 -9.41 9.10
C SER A 11 13.12 -8.37 7.98
N LEU A 12 12.16 -7.45 8.07
CA LEU A 12 12.10 -6.23 7.29
C LEU A 12 13.27 -5.34 7.70
N ASN A 13 14.29 -5.21 6.86
CA ASN A 13 15.27 -4.14 6.96
C ASN A 13 15.91 -3.87 5.59
N SER A 14 16.15 -2.57 5.36
CA SER A 14 16.98 -1.98 4.30
C SER A 14 16.28 -1.64 3.00
N LYS A 15 15.62 -0.47 2.98
CA LYS A 15 15.84 0.61 1.99
C LYS A 15 16.54 0.15 0.68
N THR A 16 15.80 -0.45 -0.23
CA THR A 16 16.27 -0.80 -1.59
C THR A 16 15.19 -0.38 -2.57
N MET A 17 15.62 0.22 -3.69
CA MET A 17 14.78 0.65 -4.81
C MET A 17 13.66 -0.36 -5.04
N GLU A 18 12.45 -0.01 -4.58
CA GLU A 18 11.31 -0.89 -4.75
C GLU A 18 11.05 -1.00 -6.23
N THR A 19 11.06 -2.22 -6.74
CA THR A 19 10.77 -2.46 -8.15
C THR A 19 9.33 -2.01 -8.44
N LYS A 20 9.03 -1.56 -9.66
CA LYS A 20 7.66 -1.16 -10.06
C LYS A 20 6.61 -2.17 -9.61
N ARG A 21 6.94 -3.46 -9.70
CA ARG A 21 6.11 -4.57 -9.22
C ARG A 21 5.85 -4.52 -7.71
N GLU A 22 6.87 -4.31 -6.90
CA GLU A 22 6.73 -4.22 -5.44
C GLU A 22 5.90 -3.00 -5.02
N LEU A 23 6.12 -1.85 -5.69
CA LEU A 23 5.30 -0.66 -5.47
C LEU A 23 3.84 -0.91 -5.86
N THR A 24 3.59 -1.53 -7.01
CA THR A 24 2.24 -1.92 -7.43
C THR A 24 1.58 -2.87 -6.43
N GLU A 25 2.31 -3.87 -5.91
CA GLU A 25 1.79 -4.76 -4.88
C GLU A 25 1.47 -4.02 -3.57
N LYS A 26 2.31 -3.07 -3.15
CA LYS A 26 2.06 -2.25 -1.96
C LYS A 26 0.85 -1.35 -2.13
N ILE A 27 0.74 -0.67 -3.27
CA ILE A 27 -0.42 0.15 -3.64
C ILE A 27 -1.69 -0.70 -3.61
N LEU A 28 -1.66 -1.90 -4.20
CA LEU A 28 -2.81 -2.79 -4.19
C LEU A 28 -3.19 -3.22 -2.76
N LYS A 29 -2.21 -3.62 -1.95
CA LYS A 29 -2.43 -4.04 -0.56
C LYS A 29 -3.04 -2.92 0.29
N ILE A 30 -2.50 -1.70 0.22
CA ILE A 30 -3.03 -0.58 1.00
C ILE A 30 -4.42 -0.16 0.49
N THR A 31 -4.67 -0.21 -0.82
CA THR A 31 -5.99 0.09 -1.40
C THR A 31 -7.04 -0.92 -0.91
N ILE A 32 -6.72 -2.22 -0.90
CA ILE A 32 -7.61 -3.26 -0.36
C ILE A 32 -7.83 -3.04 1.14
N LEU A 33 -6.77 -2.76 1.90
CA LEU A 33 -6.88 -2.48 3.34
C LEU A 33 -7.83 -1.32 3.61
N ILE A 34 -7.68 -0.22 2.86
CA ILE A 34 -8.56 0.94 2.97
C ILE A 34 -10.00 0.56 2.62
N GLN A 35 -10.23 -0.20 1.55
CA GLN A 35 -11.58 -0.64 1.19
C GLN A 35 -12.24 -1.53 2.23
N GLU A 36 -11.49 -2.44 2.85
CA GLU A 36 -12.04 -3.41 3.82
C GLU A 36 -12.16 -2.86 5.24
N LYS A 37 -11.23 -2.00 5.66
CA LYS A 37 -11.12 -1.52 7.05
C LYS A 37 -11.53 -0.08 7.25
N TYR A 38 -11.40 0.74 6.21
CA TYR A 38 -11.64 2.18 6.27
C TYR A 38 -12.52 2.60 5.08
N PRO A 39 -13.73 2.04 4.93
CA PRO A 39 -14.62 2.33 3.81
C PRO A 39 -14.93 3.83 3.67
N GLU A 40 -14.81 4.61 4.75
CA GLU A 40 -14.92 6.07 4.77
C GLU A 40 -13.85 6.75 3.91
N LEU A 41 -12.66 6.17 3.84
CA LEU A 41 -11.55 6.65 3.00
C LEU A 41 -11.68 6.18 1.54
N SER A 42 -12.54 5.19 1.26
CA SER A 42 -12.73 4.67 -0.11
C SER A 42 -13.29 5.71 -1.07
N LYS A 43 -13.97 6.75 -0.57
CA LYS A 43 -14.43 7.88 -1.40
C LYS A 43 -13.27 8.63 -2.06
N TYR A 44 -12.09 8.64 -1.43
CA TYR A 44 -10.88 9.24 -2.00
C TYR A 44 -10.12 8.28 -2.92
N LEU A 45 -10.37 6.97 -2.80
CA LEU A 45 -9.79 5.97 -3.72
C LEU A 45 -10.56 5.87 -5.04
N SER A 46 -11.88 6.10 -5.02
CA SER A 46 -12.71 5.97 -6.22
C SER A 46 -12.38 7.00 -7.29
N GLU A 47 -11.88 8.18 -6.91
CA GLU A 47 -11.37 9.18 -7.86
C GLU A 47 -10.01 8.78 -8.47
N VAL A 48 -9.29 7.85 -7.82
CA VAL A 48 -7.91 7.48 -8.22
C VAL A 48 -7.84 6.12 -8.92
N GLN A 49 -8.87 5.27 -8.80
CA GLN A 49 -8.94 3.96 -9.47
C GLN A 49 -9.01 4.04 -11.01
N GLU A 50 -9.51 5.14 -11.59
CA GLU A 50 -9.40 5.36 -13.05
C GLU A 50 -7.95 5.61 -13.49
N THR A 51 -7.07 5.97 -12.55
CA THR A 51 -5.70 6.39 -12.80
C THR A 51 -4.67 5.42 -12.24
N LEU A 52 -4.97 4.13 -12.07
CA LEU A 52 -3.96 3.11 -11.75
C LEU A 52 -3.25 2.71 -13.05
N PRO A 53 -2.32 3.53 -13.58
CA PRO A 53 -1.85 3.39 -14.94
C PRO A 53 -0.68 2.39 -14.97
N ALA A 54 -0.30 1.85 -13.80
CA ALA A 54 0.85 0.99 -13.59
C ALA A 54 0.73 -0.37 -14.30
N LEU A 55 -0.52 -0.82 -14.48
CA LEU A 55 -0.83 -2.10 -15.12
C LEU A 55 -0.95 -1.98 -16.64
N GLU A 56 -1.39 -0.84 -17.16
CA GLU A 56 -1.64 -0.65 -18.60
C GLU A 56 -0.66 0.28 -19.31
N HIS A 57 0.02 1.17 -18.58
CA HIS A 57 0.98 2.14 -19.12
C HIS A 57 2.40 1.81 -18.66
N PRO A 58 3.25 1.26 -19.55
CA PRO A 58 4.66 0.98 -19.24
C PRO A 58 5.47 2.26 -18.91
N GLU A 59 4.95 3.44 -19.28
CA GLU A 59 5.54 4.76 -19.05
C GLU A 59 5.39 5.32 -17.63
N VAL A 60 4.54 4.74 -16.77
CA VAL A 60 4.46 5.21 -15.37
C VAL A 60 5.78 4.90 -14.69
N GLU A 61 6.54 5.91 -14.30
CA GLU A 61 7.84 5.70 -13.68
C GLU A 61 7.69 5.12 -12.27
N ALA A 62 8.72 4.40 -11.81
CA ALA A 62 8.72 3.86 -10.45
C ALA A 62 8.57 4.98 -9.39
N GLU A 63 9.04 6.18 -9.71
CA GLU A 63 8.90 7.36 -8.86
C GLU A 63 7.44 7.79 -8.70
N ASP A 64 6.63 7.73 -9.75
CA ASP A 64 5.20 8.09 -9.68
C ASP A 64 4.42 7.09 -8.84
N LEU A 65 4.76 5.79 -8.94
CA LEU A 65 4.20 4.75 -8.08
C LEU A 65 4.60 4.95 -6.62
N ALA A 66 5.85 5.33 -6.36
CA ALA A 66 6.32 5.61 -5.01
C ALA A 66 5.59 6.82 -4.41
N LYS A 67 5.42 7.91 -5.18
CA LYS A 67 4.64 9.08 -4.77
C LYS A 67 3.20 8.71 -4.48
N TYR A 68 2.58 7.91 -5.35
CA TYR A 68 1.21 7.48 -5.14
C TYR A 68 1.04 6.63 -3.88
N TYR A 69 1.95 5.67 -3.66
CA TYR A 69 1.98 4.90 -2.43
C TYR A 69 2.14 5.79 -1.18
N GLN A 70 3.04 6.77 -1.22
CA GLN A 70 3.21 7.71 -0.11
C GLN A 70 1.94 8.49 0.18
N THR A 71 1.24 9.00 -0.84
CA THR A 71 -0.03 9.71 -0.64
C THR A 71 -1.06 8.82 0.07
N LEU A 72 -1.20 7.56 -0.34
CA LEU A 72 -2.13 6.62 0.30
C LEU A 72 -1.73 6.30 1.74
N ASP A 73 -0.43 6.14 2.00
CA ASP A 73 0.10 5.88 3.34
C ASP A 73 -0.12 7.09 4.27
N GLU A 74 0.17 8.30 3.79
CA GLU A 74 -0.05 9.54 4.53
C GLU A 74 -1.53 9.75 4.85
N MET A 75 -2.42 9.57 3.87
CA MET A 75 -3.87 9.65 4.09
C MET A 75 -4.35 8.67 5.15
N LEU A 76 -3.88 7.42 5.11
CA LEU A 76 -4.24 6.42 6.10
C LEU A 76 -3.70 6.79 7.49
N ARG A 77 -2.45 7.26 7.57
CA ARG A 77 -1.84 7.69 8.82
C ARG A 77 -2.57 8.88 9.44
N ASP A 78 -2.91 9.89 8.64
CA ASP A 78 -3.64 11.07 9.10
C ASP A 78 -5.02 10.68 9.63
N TYR A 79 -5.73 9.79 8.91
CA TYR A 79 -7.00 9.27 9.39
C TYR A 79 -6.88 8.53 10.73
N LEU A 80 -5.85 7.69 10.90
CA LEU A 80 -5.60 7.00 12.17
C LEU A 80 -5.24 7.97 13.31
N LEU A 81 -4.61 9.10 13.01
CA LEU A 81 -4.31 10.14 13.99
C LEU A 81 -5.58 10.91 14.42
N GLU A 82 -6.48 11.17 13.47
CA GLU A 82 -7.77 11.82 13.75
C GLU A 82 -8.78 10.87 14.41
N HIS A 83 -8.63 9.56 14.20
CA HIS A 83 -9.50 8.51 14.72
C HIS A 83 -8.74 7.48 15.57
N PRO A 84 -8.15 7.86 16.72
CA PRO A 84 -7.31 6.99 17.54
C PRO A 84 -8.08 5.86 18.27
N GLU A 85 -9.41 5.84 18.18
CA GLU A 85 -10.28 4.86 18.85
C GLU A 85 -10.65 3.66 17.96
N LEU A 86 -10.15 3.61 16.72
CA LEU A 86 -10.34 2.52 15.76
C LEU A 86 -9.29 1.41 15.87
#